data_AF-A0AAV1E9Y5-F1
#
_entry.id   AF-A0AAV1E9Y5-F1
#
_cell.length_a   1.000
_cell.length_b   1.000
_cell.length_c   1.000
_cell.angle_alpha   90.00
_cell.angle_beta   90.00
_cell.angle_gamma   90.00
#
_symmetry.space_group_name_H-M   'P 1'
#
loop_
_entity.id
_entity.type
_entity.pdbx_description
1 polymer ?
#
loop_
_entity_poly.entity_id
_entity_poly.type
_entity_poly.pdbx_seq_one_letter_code
_entity_poly.pdbx_strand_id
1 'polypeptide(L)'
;MGFYDIQINGVEVKATIREENQYDLLGKGISELKSRMDNPPVVGIDFKGSDKTAGMPDLLLLHVKDRCLIIQLKPKNGLVYGSLRDFLNDKSICFVGFKINGVYQTLKSRNNNQATRKHALEITGTEAEAGDLAASVLKNPSLQK
;
A
#
# COMPACT_ATOMS: atom_id res chain seq x y z
N MET A 1 10.47 8.60 12.53
CA MET A 1 10.27 7.14 12.56
C MET A 1 11.53 6.43 12.06
N GLY A 2 11.75 5.19 12.53
CA GLY A 2 13.03 4.48 12.47
C GLY A 2 13.23 3.61 11.23
N PHE A 3 14.41 2.97 11.21
CA PHE A 3 14.81 1.93 10.26
C PHE A 3 15.01 0.64 11.03
N TYR A 4 14.59 -0.47 10.44
CA TYR A 4 14.64 -1.78 11.06
C TYR A 4 15.11 -2.80 10.03
N ASP A 5 16.12 -3.57 10.38
CA ASP A 5 16.50 -4.76 9.62
C ASP A 5 15.77 -5.95 10.26
N ILE A 6 14.88 -6.58 9.50
CA ILE A 6 14.07 -7.72 9.97
C ILE A 6 14.32 -8.92 9.06
N GLN A 7 14.07 -10.13 9.58
CA GLN A 7 14.06 -11.33 8.75
C GLN A 7 12.64 -11.81 8.49
N ILE A 8 12.29 -11.97 7.22
CA ILE A 8 11.04 -12.58 6.77
C ILE A 8 11.41 -13.85 6.02
N ASN A 9 11.08 -15.02 6.58
CA ASN A 9 11.39 -16.34 6.00
C ASN A 9 12.86 -16.50 5.57
N GLY A 10 13.80 -16.00 6.38
CA GLY A 10 15.25 -16.06 6.10
C GLY A 10 15.76 -15.04 5.09
N VAL A 11 14.89 -14.16 4.57
CA VAL A 11 15.28 -13.01 3.75
C VAL A 11 15.38 -11.79 4.65
N GLU A 12 16.52 -11.10 4.61
CA GLU A 12 16.69 -9.82 5.27
C GLU A 12 15.92 -8.73 4.52
N VAL A 13 15.07 -8.01 5.24
CA VAL A 13 14.24 -6.93 4.72
C VAL A 13 14.49 -5.68 5.54
N LYS A 14 14.79 -4.58 4.86
CA LYS A 14 14.92 -3.27 5.51
C LYS A 14 13.57 -2.58 5.52
N ALA A 15 12.98 -2.52 6.70
CA ALA A 15 11.71 -1.87 6.96
C ALA A 15 11.93 -0.42 7.42
N THR A 16 11.29 0.51 6.74
CA THR A 16 11.27 1.93 7.08
C THR A 16 9.86 2.29 7.50
N ILE A 17 9.70 2.83 8.70
CA ILE A 17 8.41 3.31 9.18
C ILE A 17 8.36 4.84 8.99
N ARG A 18 7.23 5.41 8.55
CA ARG A 18 7.02 6.85 8.37
C ARG A 18 5.60 7.27 8.79
N GLU A 19 5.47 8.47 9.34
CA GLU A 19 4.14 9.07 9.55
C GLU A 19 3.67 9.69 8.24
N GLU A 20 2.35 9.65 8.00
CA GLU A 20 1.70 10.28 6.84
C GLU A 20 2.06 11.77 6.63
N ASN A 21 2.32 12.50 7.71
CA ASN A 21 2.65 13.94 7.66
C ASN A 21 4.15 14.22 7.39
N GLN A 22 5.01 13.20 7.25
CA GLN A 22 6.44 13.36 6.98
C GLN A 22 6.73 13.35 5.48
N TYR A 23 6.19 14.32 4.73
CA TYR A 23 6.17 14.33 3.27
C TYR A 23 7.54 14.09 2.61
N ASP A 24 8.59 14.78 3.05
CA ASP A 24 9.94 14.62 2.48
C ASP A 24 10.51 13.22 2.72
N LEU A 25 10.23 12.65 3.89
CA LEU A 25 10.71 11.31 4.25
C LEU A 25 9.89 10.22 3.56
N LEU A 26 8.60 10.45 3.31
CA LEU A 26 7.76 9.59 2.48
C LEU A 26 8.22 9.61 1.03
N GLY A 27 8.49 10.80 0.48
CA GLY A 27 9.04 10.94 -0.87
C GLY A 27 10.35 10.16 -1.03
N LYS A 28 11.27 10.28 -0.06
CA LYS A 28 12.50 9.49 -0.03
C LYS A 28 12.25 7.98 0.03
N GLY A 29 11.33 7.53 0.88
CA GLY A 29 10.95 6.11 0.97
C GLY A 29 10.37 5.57 -0.34
N ILE A 30 9.51 6.34 -1.00
CA ILE A 30 8.94 5.98 -2.30
C ILE A 30 10.03 5.94 -3.38
N SER A 31 10.92 6.93 -3.42
CA SER A 31 12.07 6.92 -4.34
C SER A 31 12.97 5.71 -4.12
N GLU A 32 13.20 5.31 -2.88
CA GLU A 32 13.95 4.11 -2.56
C GLU A 32 13.25 2.85 -3.07
N LEU A 33 11.93 2.70 -2.85
CA LEU A 33 11.15 1.60 -3.42
C LEU A 33 11.27 1.57 -4.94
N LYS A 34 11.06 2.72 -5.62
CA LYS A 34 11.16 2.84 -7.08
C LYS A 34 12.52 2.40 -7.60
N SER A 35 13.61 2.74 -6.89
CA SER A 35 14.97 2.34 -7.28
C SER A 35 15.22 0.83 -7.24
N ARG A 36 14.36 0.07 -6.54
CA ARG A 36 14.47 -1.38 -6.37
C ARG A 36 13.53 -2.18 -7.25
N MET A 37 12.56 -1.52 -7.91
CA MET A 37 11.57 -2.19 -8.75
C MET A 37 12.23 -2.89 -9.94
N ASP A 38 11.67 -4.03 -10.31
CA ASP A 38 11.97 -4.69 -11.58
C ASP A 38 11.17 -4.06 -12.73
N ASN A 39 11.44 -4.52 -13.95
CA ASN A 39 10.62 -4.24 -15.12
C ASN A 39 10.01 -5.57 -15.61
N PRO A 40 8.68 -5.78 -15.52
CA PRO A 40 7.65 -4.81 -15.11
C PRO A 40 7.63 -4.53 -13.60
N PRO A 41 7.26 -3.30 -13.18
CA PRO A 41 7.27 -2.93 -11.77
C PRO A 41 6.09 -3.54 -11.01
N VAL A 42 6.41 -4.33 -9.99
CA VAL A 42 5.45 -4.97 -9.09
C VAL A 42 5.71 -4.53 -7.66
N VAL A 43 4.65 -4.15 -6.95
CA VAL A 43 4.71 -3.69 -5.55
C VAL A 43 3.71 -4.49 -4.72
N GLY A 44 4.21 -5.14 -3.67
CA GLY A 44 3.36 -5.73 -2.65
C GLY A 44 2.67 -4.63 -1.85
N ILE A 45 1.36 -4.73 -1.65
CA ILE A 45 0.57 -3.77 -0.87
C ILE A 45 -0.29 -4.49 0.16
N ASP A 46 -0.34 -3.95 1.37
CA ASP A 46 -1.22 -4.44 2.44
C ASP A 46 -1.68 -3.29 3.34
N PHE A 47 -2.82 -3.51 3.99
CA PHE A 47 -3.46 -2.56 4.89
C PHE A 47 -3.72 -3.23 6.24
N LYS A 48 -3.26 -2.61 7.32
CA LYS A 48 -3.60 -3.07 8.67
C LYS A 48 -4.39 -1.98 9.38
N GLY A 49 -5.51 -2.36 9.97
CA GLY A 49 -6.31 -1.52 10.86
C GLY A 49 -6.56 -2.27 12.16
N SER A 50 -6.83 -1.52 13.23
CA SER A 50 -7.33 -2.05 14.48
C SER A 50 -8.85 -1.87 14.59
N ASP A 51 -9.52 -2.67 15.42
CA ASP A 51 -10.96 -2.49 15.68
C ASP A 51 -11.29 -1.08 16.22
N LYS A 52 -10.30 -0.41 16.80
CA LYS A 52 -10.41 0.95 17.37
C LYS A 52 -10.68 2.03 16.32
N THR A 53 -10.36 1.79 15.05
CA THR A 53 -10.54 2.76 13.98
C THR A 53 -11.79 2.49 13.13
N ALA A 54 -12.72 1.71 13.67
CA ALA A 54 -13.99 1.38 13.02
C ALA A 54 -13.80 0.82 11.60
N GLY A 55 -12.72 0.06 11.37
CA GLY A 55 -12.38 -0.52 10.07
C GLY A 55 -11.52 0.37 9.15
N MET A 56 -11.00 1.51 9.63
CA MET A 56 -10.01 2.28 8.85
C MET A 56 -8.60 1.68 9.00
N PRO A 57 -7.81 1.61 7.93
CA PRO A 57 -6.42 1.19 8.06
C PRO A 57 -5.63 2.22 8.87
N ASP A 58 -4.89 1.73 9.86
CA ASP A 58 -3.91 2.46 10.66
C ASP A 58 -2.53 2.46 9.97
N LEU A 59 -2.27 1.44 9.16
CA LEU A 59 -1.01 1.22 8.47
C LEU A 59 -1.26 0.89 6.99
N LEU A 60 -0.49 1.52 6.12
CA LEU A 60 -0.27 1.10 4.75
C LEU A 60 1.14 0.52 4.64
N LEU A 61 1.25 -0.67 4.06
CA LEU A 61 2.53 -1.35 3.83
C LEU A 61 2.77 -1.44 2.33
N LEU A 62 3.97 -1.05 1.91
CA LEU A 62 4.45 -1.14 0.54
C LEU A 62 5.75 -1.95 0.53
N HIS A 63 5.83 -2.98 -0.29
CA HIS A 63 6.93 -3.93 -0.28
C HIS A 63 7.49 -4.16 -1.69
N VAL A 64 8.81 -4.02 -1.83
CA VAL A 64 9.56 -4.30 -3.07
C VAL A 64 10.86 -4.99 -2.69
N LYS A 65 11.03 -6.24 -3.13
CA LYS A 65 12.24 -7.06 -2.87
C LYS A 65 12.63 -7.09 -1.38
N ASP A 66 13.73 -6.45 -1.01
CA ASP A 66 14.32 -6.38 0.33
C ASP A 66 13.99 -5.05 1.04
N ARG A 67 12.99 -4.31 0.56
CA ARG A 67 12.54 -3.03 1.12
C ARG A 67 11.06 -3.05 1.45
N CYS A 68 10.75 -2.60 2.67
CA CYS A 68 9.40 -2.38 3.12
C CYS A 68 9.24 -0.94 3.62
N LEU A 69 8.25 -0.22 3.11
CA LEU A 69 7.83 1.08 3.62
C LEU A 69 6.50 0.91 4.35
N ILE A 70 6.50 1.20 5.64
CA ILE A 70 5.32 1.16 6.52
C ILE A 70 4.92 2.59 6.82
N ILE A 71 3.69 2.94 6.47
CA ILE A 71 3.17 4.30 6.59
C ILE A 71 2.06 4.28 7.63
N GLN A 72 2.26 5.00 8.73
CA GLN A 72 1.21 5.19 9.73
C GLN A 72 0.23 6.26 9.25
N LEU A 73 -0.99 5.82 8.97
CA LEU A 73 -2.11 6.65 8.52
C LEU A 73 -2.78 7.27 9.74
N LYS A 74 -3.07 8.58 9.71
CA LYS A 74 -3.79 9.22 10.83
C LYS A 74 -5.29 9.20 10.56
N PRO A 75 -6.11 8.57 11.43
CA PRO A 75 -7.53 8.32 11.18
C PRO A 75 -8.41 9.59 11.07
N LYS A 76 -7.89 10.76 11.48
CA LYS A 76 -8.67 12.01 11.53
C LYS A 76 -8.61 12.85 10.26
N ASN A 77 -7.61 12.63 9.41
CA ASN A 77 -7.40 13.50 8.25
C ASN A 77 -7.59 12.73 6.94
N GLY A 78 -7.17 11.46 6.84
CA GLY A 78 -7.35 10.68 5.60
C GLY A 78 -6.79 11.39 4.37
N LEU A 79 -5.82 12.30 4.58
CA LEU A 79 -5.26 13.18 3.56
C LEU A 79 -3.95 12.55 3.10
N VAL A 80 -4.01 11.86 1.97
CA VAL A 80 -2.84 11.28 1.33
C VAL A 80 -2.25 12.33 0.42
N TYR A 81 -1.07 12.84 0.79
CA TYR A 81 -0.47 13.97 0.10
C TYR A 81 0.56 13.56 -0.94
N GLY A 82 0.50 14.23 -2.09
CA GLY A 82 1.55 14.31 -3.11
C GLY A 82 2.11 12.96 -3.56
N SER A 83 3.40 12.75 -3.30
CA SER A 83 4.19 11.60 -3.79
C SER A 83 3.56 10.23 -3.54
N LEU A 84 2.90 10.02 -2.39
CA LEU A 84 2.23 8.76 -2.08
C LEU A 84 0.99 8.55 -2.94
N ARG A 85 0.21 9.61 -3.15
CA ARG A 85 -0.95 9.56 -4.04
C ARG A 85 -0.52 9.30 -5.48
N ASP A 86 0.48 10.02 -5.97
CA ASP A 86 0.97 9.86 -7.33
C ASP A 86 1.53 8.45 -7.55
N PHE A 87 2.21 7.91 -6.53
CA PHE A 87 2.72 6.54 -6.55
C PHE A 87 1.60 5.50 -6.64
N LEU A 88 0.57 5.59 -5.79
CA LEU A 88 -0.54 4.63 -5.78
C LEU A 88 -1.47 4.73 -7.00
N ASN A 89 -1.41 5.85 -7.73
CA ASN A 89 -2.18 6.06 -8.96
C ASN A 89 -1.33 5.87 -10.23
N ASP A 90 -0.08 5.44 -10.10
CA ASP A 90 0.79 5.15 -11.23
C ASP A 90 0.36 3.85 -11.92
N LYS A 91 -0.28 3.98 -13.09
CA LYS A 91 -0.79 2.86 -13.88
C LYS A 91 0.32 2.00 -14.50
N SER A 92 1.57 2.44 -14.47
CA SER A 92 2.69 1.61 -14.89
C SER A 92 3.04 0.55 -13.85
N ILE A 93 2.60 0.73 -12.60
CA ILE A 93 2.91 -0.14 -11.46
C ILE A 93 1.76 -1.14 -11.24
N CYS A 94 2.13 -2.42 -11.11
CA CYS A 94 1.22 -3.47 -10.68
C CYS A 94 1.29 -3.61 -9.14
N PHE A 95 0.20 -3.26 -8.46
CA PHE A 95 0.06 -3.44 -7.02
C PHE A 95 -0.58 -4.80 -6.73
N VAL A 96 0.06 -5.61 -5.89
CA VAL A 96 -0.37 -6.97 -5.57
C VAL A 96 -0.58 -7.11 -4.07
N GLY A 97 -1.72 -7.63 -3.66
CA GLY A 97 -2.06 -7.79 -2.26
C GLY A 97 -3.31 -8.63 -2.06
N PHE A 98 -3.74 -8.75 -0.80
CA PHE A 98 -4.91 -9.52 -0.43
C PHE A 98 -6.01 -8.60 0.10
N LYS A 99 -7.24 -8.85 -0.35
CA LYS A 99 -8.47 -8.14 -0.02
C LYS A 99 -8.39 -6.63 -0.24
N ILE A 100 -7.62 -6.20 -1.26
CA ILE A 100 -7.40 -4.78 -1.56
C ILE A 100 -8.75 -4.09 -1.84
N ASN A 101 -9.61 -4.76 -2.62
CA ASN A 101 -10.94 -4.27 -2.98
C ASN A 101 -11.83 -3.95 -1.77
N GLY A 102 -11.79 -4.78 -0.72
CA GLY A 102 -12.60 -4.57 0.49
C GLY A 102 -12.14 -3.35 1.30
N VAL A 103 -10.83 -3.11 1.35
CA VAL A 103 -10.26 -1.92 2.00
C VAL A 103 -10.58 -0.67 1.19
N TYR A 104 -10.48 -0.74 -0.15
CA TYR A 104 -10.83 0.36 -1.04
C TYR A 104 -12.29 0.79 -0.88
N GLN A 105 -13.24 -0.15 -0.91
CA GLN A 105 -14.65 0.18 -0.75
C GLN A 105 -14.93 0.84 0.60
N THR A 106 -14.22 0.42 1.65
CA THR A 106 -14.32 1.01 3.00
C THR A 106 -13.80 2.45 3.01
N LEU A 107 -12.66 2.71 2.37
CA LEU A 107 -12.07 4.06 2.22
C LEU A 107 -12.95 4.99 1.37
N LYS A 108 -13.57 4.46 0.31
CA LYS A 108 -14.44 5.22 -0.60
C LYS A 108 -15.78 5.59 0.05
N SER A 109 -16.42 4.65 0.73
CA SER A 109 -17.79 4.81 1.28
C SER A 109 -17.86 5.88 2.38
N ARG A 110 -16.78 6.08 3.14
CA ARG A 110 -16.70 7.12 4.18
C ARG A 110 -16.25 8.50 3.68
N ASN A 111 -15.76 8.62 2.44
CA ASN A 111 -15.32 9.88 1.81
C ASN A 111 -16.45 10.66 1.10
N ASN A 112 -17.71 10.34 1.36
CA ASN A 112 -18.86 11.01 0.76
C ASN A 112 -19.13 12.43 1.30
N ASN A 113 -18.36 12.91 2.27
CA ASN A 113 -18.38 14.31 2.69
C ASN A 113 -17.56 15.16 1.70
N GLN A 114 -18.21 16.08 0.97
CA GLN A 114 -17.64 16.84 -0.16
C GLN A 114 -16.31 17.56 0.09
N ALA A 115 -15.96 17.88 1.35
CA ALA A 115 -14.74 18.60 1.70
C ALA A 115 -13.45 17.74 1.67
N THR A 116 -13.54 16.40 1.79
CA THR A 116 -12.36 15.51 1.91
C THR A 116 -11.99 14.76 0.63
N ARG A 117 -12.82 14.84 -0.43
CA ARG A 117 -12.62 14.10 -1.69
C ARG A 117 -11.29 14.37 -2.39
N LYS A 118 -10.70 15.56 -2.24
CA LYS A 118 -9.44 15.90 -2.94
C LYS A 118 -8.22 15.15 -2.42
N HIS A 119 -8.31 14.50 -1.27
CA HIS A 119 -7.16 13.94 -0.56
C HIS A 119 -7.38 12.51 -0.07
N ALA A 120 -8.50 11.88 -0.44
CA ALA A 120 -8.77 10.49 -0.13
C ALA A 120 -7.65 9.57 -0.65
N LEU A 121 -7.30 8.55 0.13
CA LEU A 121 -6.46 7.44 -0.33
C LEU A 121 -7.20 6.71 -1.47
N GLU A 122 -6.81 7.01 -2.70
CA GLU A 122 -7.26 6.31 -3.90
C GLU A 122 -6.08 5.55 -4.48
N ILE A 123 -6.26 4.25 -4.65
CA ILE A 123 -5.40 3.41 -5.47
C ILE A 123 -6.16 3.22 -6.78
N THR A 124 -5.51 3.58 -7.90
CA THR A 124 -6.07 3.38 -9.24
C THR A 124 -5.06 2.75 -10.21
N GLY A 125 -3.93 2.30 -9.67
CA GLY A 125 -2.94 1.50 -10.40
C GLY A 125 -3.50 0.13 -10.81
N THR A 126 -2.71 -0.65 -11.55
CA THR A 126 -3.12 -2.01 -11.92
C THR A 126 -3.09 -2.89 -10.68
N GLU A 127 -4.26 -3.26 -10.19
CA GLU A 127 -4.39 -4.10 -8.99
C GLU A 127 -4.56 -5.55 -9.40
N ALA A 128 -3.76 -6.43 -8.81
CA ALA A 128 -3.97 -7.87 -8.89
C ALA A 128 -4.19 -8.42 -7.47
N GLU A 129 -5.38 -8.98 -7.25
CA GLU A 129 -5.63 -9.78 -6.07
C GLU A 129 -4.69 -10.98 -6.11
N ALA A 130 -3.92 -11.20 -5.06
CA ALA A 130 -2.89 -12.23 -5.05
C ALA A 130 -3.46 -13.64 -5.30
N GLY A 131 -4.70 -13.90 -4.87
CA GLY A 131 -5.43 -15.13 -5.18
C GLY A 131 -5.72 -15.30 -6.67
N ASP A 132 -6.19 -14.24 -7.35
CA ASP A 132 -6.42 -14.25 -8.79
C ASP A 132 -5.12 -14.42 -9.59
N LEU A 133 -4.06 -13.74 -9.17
CA LEU A 133 -2.74 -13.88 -9.78
C LEU A 133 -2.22 -15.31 -9.65
N ALA A 134 -2.31 -15.90 -8.45
CA ALA A 134 -1.92 -17.28 -8.20
C ALA A 134 -2.76 -18.26 -9.03
N ALA A 135 -4.09 -18.07 -9.09
CA ALA A 135 -4.99 -18.90 -9.88
C ALA A 135 -4.64 -18.86 -11.38
N SER A 136 -4.32 -17.69 -11.91
CA SER A 136 -3.94 -17.50 -13.31
C SER A 136 -2.60 -18.17 -13.64
N VAL A 137 -1.55 -17.91 -12.84
CA VAL A 137 -0.21 -18.46 -13.05
C VAL A 137 -0.19 -19.98 -12.89
N LEU A 138 -0.86 -20.49 -11.86
CA LEU A 138 -0.91 -21.93 -11.58
C LEU A 138 -2.00 -22.66 -12.36
N LYS A 139 -2.78 -21.94 -13.19
CA LYS A 139 -3.95 -22.46 -13.93
C LYS A 139 -4.91 -23.22 -13.02
N ASN A 140 -5.11 -22.72 -11.79
CA ASN A 140 -5.92 -23.35 -10.76
C ASN A 140 -6.99 -22.37 -10.23
N PRO A 141 -8.22 -22.43 -10.76
CA PRO A 141 -9.32 -21.53 -10.37
C PRO A 141 -9.70 -21.60 -8.89
N SER A 142 -9.39 -22.71 -8.19
CA SER A 142 -9.73 -22.86 -6.76
C SER A 142 -9.00 -21.88 -5.83
N LEU A 143 -7.99 -21.17 -6.35
CA LEU A 143 -7.16 -20.21 -5.64
C LEU A 143 -7.68 -18.75 -5.71
N GLN A 144 -8.75 -18.47 -6.47
CA GLN A 144 -9.36 -17.12 -6.61
C GLN A 144 -10.11 -16.62 -5.34
N LYS A 145 -9.64 -16.99 -4.14
CA LYS A 145 -10.34 -16.73 -2.86
C LYS A 145 -9.89 -15.46 -2.18
#